data_AF-A0A194XFH4-F1
#
_entry.id   AF-A0A194XFH4-F1
#
_cell.length_a   1.000
_cell.length_b   1.000
_cell.length_c   1.000
_cell.angle_alpha   90.00
_cell.angle_beta   90.00
_cell.angle_gamma   90.00
#
_symmetry.space_group_name_H-M   'P 1'
#
loop_
_entity.id
_entity.type
_entity.pdbx_description
1 polymer ?
#
loop_
_entity_poly.entity_id
_entity_poly.type
_entity_poly.pdbx_seq_one_letter_code
_entity_poly.pdbx_strand_id
1 'polypeptide(L)'
;MESSANQQSSSETLHNNDQIIEATKALRRHIGLAEDPGEESTLPKPSPEPLFFIEVAPPSNRGARCKLHCPKNIMPGEYRIAVDPGQEEYYGRGGNPGKCSKFPKWSSALLIQPSIDYYHIHCFEKTADFSQASFLDRVMPLTRNVTRLKNLKGSSILDGHYLLDAGAERLGLQWMVTMGKLVDKRDGVGIADPEGDDKVTYLMDLINKAGSSSYKPKMPSGMSTFYDGPDDSEEWNLFQEYLAVSEEHDESLDNRHSLSQTLDAWRFDVTLATSENLSDRGKELKAELSPKAIRAIKRLDVTPMPDVQSAFLGRFQ
;
A
#
# COMPACT_ATOMS: atom_id res chain seq x y z
N MET A 1 -12.48 -40.10 18.89
CA MET A 1 -12.82 -39.24 17.73
C MET A 1 -11.87 -38.04 17.57
N GLU A 2 -10.75 -37.95 18.31
CA GLU A 2 -9.79 -36.82 18.24
C GLU A 2 -8.69 -36.96 17.17
N SER A 3 -8.58 -38.12 16.52
CA SER A 3 -7.53 -38.38 15.51
C SER A 3 -7.77 -37.70 14.16
N SER A 4 -9.01 -37.35 13.82
CA SER A 4 -9.37 -36.83 12.48
C SER A 4 -9.21 -35.31 12.37
N ALA A 5 -9.38 -34.55 13.46
CA ALA A 5 -9.24 -33.10 13.46
C ALA A 5 -7.78 -32.64 13.32
N ASN A 6 -6.82 -33.41 13.86
CA ASN A 6 -5.39 -33.05 13.85
C ASN A 6 -4.70 -33.38 12.50
N GLN A 7 -5.25 -34.32 11.73
CA GLN A 7 -4.77 -34.64 10.37
C GLN A 7 -5.30 -33.65 9.32
N GLN A 8 -6.52 -33.12 9.49
CA GLN A 8 -7.07 -32.10 8.59
C GLN A 8 -6.33 -30.77 8.69
N SER A 9 -6.06 -30.29 9.91
CA SER A 9 -5.34 -29.03 10.17
C SER A 9 -3.91 -29.02 9.60
N SER A 10 -3.18 -30.15 9.71
CA SER A 10 -1.83 -30.27 9.17
C SER A 10 -1.79 -30.35 7.64
N SER A 11 -2.77 -31.02 7.02
CA SER A 11 -2.88 -31.08 5.55
C SER A 11 -3.27 -29.76 4.89
N GLU A 12 -4.16 -28.97 5.51
CA GLU A 12 -4.56 -27.66 5.01
C GLU A 12 -3.42 -26.64 5.12
N THR A 13 -2.65 -26.70 6.21
CA THR A 13 -1.48 -25.82 6.41
C THR A 13 -0.38 -26.09 5.39
N LEU A 14 -0.09 -27.36 5.09
CA LEU A 14 0.88 -27.74 4.06
C LEU A 14 0.43 -27.31 2.67
N HIS A 15 -0.84 -27.54 2.32
CA HIS A 15 -1.38 -27.14 1.02
C HIS A 15 -1.36 -25.62 0.82
N ASN A 16 -1.66 -24.85 1.87
CA ASN A 16 -1.59 -23.39 1.83
C ASN A 16 -0.15 -22.89 1.63
N ASN A 17 0.83 -23.56 2.24
CA ASN A 17 2.24 -23.21 2.07
C ASN A 17 2.73 -23.47 0.63
N ASP A 18 2.35 -24.59 0.04
CA ASP A 18 2.69 -24.89 -1.37
C ASP A 18 2.11 -23.84 -2.32
N GLN A 19 0.85 -23.42 -2.09
CA GLN A 19 0.23 -22.34 -2.88
C GLN A 19 0.99 -21.01 -2.73
N ILE A 20 1.44 -20.67 -1.52
CA ILE A 20 2.22 -19.45 -1.28
C ILE A 20 3.57 -19.53 -1.98
N ILE A 21 4.25 -20.68 -1.93
CA ILE A 21 5.54 -20.89 -2.60
C ILE A 21 5.38 -20.71 -4.11
N GLU A 22 4.40 -21.38 -4.73
CA GLU A 22 4.15 -21.25 -6.16
C GLU A 22 3.74 -19.83 -6.57
N ALA A 23 2.91 -19.16 -5.78
CA ALA A 23 2.53 -17.76 -6.01
C ALA A 23 3.74 -16.81 -5.89
N THR A 24 4.65 -17.09 -4.95
CA THR A 24 5.91 -16.35 -4.77
C THR A 24 6.81 -16.51 -5.99
N LYS A 25 7.02 -17.73 -6.46
CA LYS A 25 7.80 -18.01 -7.68
C LYS A 25 7.18 -17.34 -8.90
N ALA A 26 5.86 -17.41 -9.04
CA ALA A 26 5.14 -16.75 -10.11
C ALA A 26 5.31 -15.22 -10.07
N LEU A 27 5.21 -14.61 -8.88
CA LEU A 27 5.41 -13.17 -8.71
C LEU A 27 6.84 -12.75 -9.03
N ARG A 28 7.84 -13.50 -8.57
CA ARG A 28 9.26 -13.25 -8.86
C ARG A 28 9.53 -13.27 -10.36
N ARG A 29 9.06 -14.30 -11.07
CA ARG A 29 9.17 -14.35 -12.53
C ARG A 29 8.47 -13.17 -13.21
N HIS A 30 7.27 -12.82 -12.74
CA HIS A 30 6.47 -11.71 -13.30
C HIS A 30 7.20 -10.37 -13.23
N ILE A 31 7.98 -10.13 -12.17
CA ILE A 31 8.79 -8.91 -12.03
C ILE A 31 10.21 -9.04 -12.60
N GLY A 32 10.53 -10.16 -13.25
CA GLY A 32 11.81 -10.41 -13.92
C GLY A 32 12.92 -10.97 -13.03
N LEU A 33 12.61 -11.44 -11.82
CA LEU A 33 13.56 -12.10 -10.92
C LEU A 33 13.59 -13.62 -11.14
N ALA A 34 14.65 -14.28 -10.68
CA ALA A 34 14.71 -15.73 -10.62
C ALA A 34 13.68 -16.28 -9.63
N GLU A 35 13.15 -17.47 -9.90
CA GLU A 35 12.14 -18.13 -9.06
C GLU A 35 12.62 -18.30 -7.63
N ASP A 36 13.85 -18.79 -7.48
CA ASP A 36 14.47 -19.02 -6.18
C ASP A 36 15.37 -17.82 -5.79
N PRO A 37 15.34 -17.36 -4.53
CA PRO A 37 16.20 -16.28 -4.07
C PRO A 37 17.69 -16.62 -4.20
N GLY A 38 18.49 -15.67 -4.68
CA GLY A 38 19.95 -15.83 -4.84
C GLY A 38 20.40 -16.35 -6.21
N GLU A 39 19.47 -16.78 -7.06
CA GLU A 39 19.78 -17.15 -8.44
C GLU A 39 19.69 -15.95 -9.39
N GLU A 40 20.49 -15.98 -10.47
CA GLU A 40 20.39 -14.99 -11.54
C GLU A 40 19.23 -15.31 -12.46
N SER A 41 18.40 -14.30 -12.75
CA SER A 41 17.32 -14.43 -13.72
C SER A 41 17.88 -14.51 -15.14
N THR A 42 17.49 -15.53 -15.88
CA THR A 42 17.75 -15.63 -17.33
C THR A 42 16.62 -15.01 -18.17
N LEU A 43 15.55 -14.55 -17.52
CA LEU A 43 14.39 -13.97 -18.18
C LEU A 43 14.63 -12.48 -18.50
N PRO A 44 14.12 -11.99 -19.65
CA PRO A 44 14.16 -10.57 -19.94
C PRO A 44 13.30 -9.79 -18.93
N LYS A 45 13.76 -8.58 -18.58
CA LYS A 45 12.98 -7.66 -17.72
C LYS A 45 11.62 -7.37 -18.38
N PRO A 46 10.51 -7.44 -17.62
CA PRO A 46 9.19 -7.18 -18.17
C PRO A 46 9.04 -5.74 -18.66
N SER A 47 8.35 -5.58 -19.77
CA SER A 47 7.95 -4.27 -20.32
C SER A 47 6.48 -4.35 -20.77
N PRO A 48 5.56 -3.59 -20.14
CA PRO A 48 5.80 -2.66 -19.04
C PRO A 48 6.17 -3.37 -17.74
N GLU A 49 6.86 -2.65 -16.84
CA GLU A 49 7.22 -3.15 -15.52
C GLU A 49 5.99 -3.21 -14.60
N PRO A 50 5.72 -4.34 -13.92
CA PRO A 50 4.60 -4.43 -12.98
C PRO A 50 4.77 -3.50 -11.77
N LEU A 51 3.72 -2.73 -11.47
CA LEU A 51 3.61 -1.88 -10.28
C LEU A 51 2.57 -2.44 -9.31
N PHE A 52 2.78 -2.19 -8.01
CA PHE A 52 1.94 -2.65 -6.91
C PHE A 52 1.21 -1.46 -6.29
N PHE A 53 -0.01 -1.20 -6.76
CA PHE A 53 -0.78 -0.07 -6.28
C PHE A 53 -1.50 -0.39 -4.96
N ILE A 54 -1.24 0.38 -3.92
CA ILE A 54 -2.06 0.37 -2.69
C ILE A 54 -3.25 1.28 -2.94
N GLU A 55 -4.46 0.74 -2.89
CA GLU A 55 -5.67 1.48 -3.21
C GLU A 55 -6.87 1.07 -2.35
N VAL A 56 -7.93 1.88 -2.39
CA VAL A 56 -9.23 1.51 -1.84
C VAL A 56 -10.01 0.68 -2.85
N ALA A 57 -10.67 -0.37 -2.38
CA ALA A 57 -11.59 -1.15 -3.18
C ALA A 57 -12.85 -0.33 -3.50
N PRO A 58 -13.20 -0.13 -4.78
CA PRO A 58 -14.34 0.71 -5.16
C PRO A 58 -15.68 0.05 -4.78
N PRO A 59 -16.79 0.82 -4.80
CA PRO A 59 -18.13 0.30 -4.60
C PRO A 59 -18.45 -0.93 -5.48
N SER A 60 -18.87 -2.02 -4.86
CA SER A 60 -19.21 -3.28 -5.52
C SER A 60 -20.08 -4.16 -4.62
N ASN A 61 -21.10 -4.81 -5.20
CA ASN A 61 -21.99 -5.70 -4.44
C ASN A 61 -21.32 -7.01 -3.99
N ARG A 62 -20.21 -7.40 -4.63
CA ARG A 62 -19.56 -8.71 -4.39
C ARG A 62 -18.11 -8.60 -3.96
N GLY A 63 -17.53 -7.41 -4.01
CA GLY A 63 -16.08 -7.24 -3.83
C GLY A 63 -15.26 -7.83 -4.98
N ALA A 64 -13.94 -7.83 -4.83
CA ALA A 64 -12.99 -8.48 -5.72
C ALA A 64 -12.47 -9.79 -5.10
N ARG A 65 -12.05 -10.76 -5.93
CA ARG A 65 -11.39 -11.98 -5.42
C ARG A 65 -9.92 -11.73 -5.22
N CYS A 66 -9.37 -12.22 -4.12
CA CYS A 66 -7.93 -12.25 -3.90
C CYS A 66 -7.28 -13.32 -4.80
N LYS A 67 -6.20 -12.97 -5.49
CA LYS A 67 -5.49 -13.87 -6.41
C LYS A 67 -4.77 -15.02 -5.69
N LEU A 68 -4.37 -14.83 -4.42
CA LEU A 68 -3.84 -15.92 -3.57
C LEU A 68 -4.94 -16.89 -3.07
N HIS A 69 -6.14 -16.87 -3.65
CA HIS A 69 -7.24 -17.79 -3.33
C HIS A 69 -7.63 -17.90 -1.84
N CYS A 70 -7.57 -16.79 -1.10
CA CYS A 70 -8.13 -16.75 0.25
C CYS A 70 -9.68 -16.82 0.19
N PRO A 71 -10.34 -17.31 1.25
CA PRO A 71 -11.79 -17.56 1.23
C PRO A 71 -12.64 -16.28 1.23
N LYS A 72 -12.04 -15.13 1.53
CA LYS A 72 -12.73 -13.84 1.64
C LYS A 72 -12.58 -13.07 0.34
N ASN A 73 -13.64 -12.34 -0.04
CA ASN A 73 -13.50 -11.31 -1.06
C ASN A 73 -12.93 -10.04 -0.41
N ILE A 74 -12.27 -9.23 -1.22
CA ILE A 74 -11.85 -7.86 -0.90
C ILE A 74 -13.09 -6.98 -1.08
N MET A 75 -13.67 -6.55 0.03
CA MET A 75 -14.93 -5.80 0.03
C MET A 75 -14.70 -4.31 -0.32
N PRO A 76 -15.75 -3.57 -0.72
CA PRO A 76 -15.62 -2.13 -0.92
C PRO A 76 -15.15 -1.40 0.34
N GLY A 77 -14.35 -0.36 0.16
CA GLY A 77 -13.77 0.41 1.26
C GLY A 77 -12.62 -0.30 1.99
N GLU A 78 -12.24 -1.52 1.59
CA GLU A 78 -11.03 -2.17 2.07
C GLU A 78 -9.80 -1.69 1.28
N TYR A 79 -8.67 -1.54 1.96
CA TYR A 79 -7.40 -1.36 1.27
C TYR A 79 -6.97 -2.67 0.61
N ARG A 80 -6.37 -2.56 -0.57
CA ARG A 80 -5.90 -3.71 -1.36
C ARG A 80 -4.66 -3.38 -2.16
N ILE A 81 -3.95 -4.41 -2.57
CA ILE A 81 -2.91 -4.32 -3.60
C ILE A 81 -3.50 -4.67 -4.95
N ALA A 82 -3.25 -3.82 -5.94
CA ALA A 82 -3.54 -4.06 -7.35
C ALA A 82 -2.23 -4.13 -8.13
N VAL A 83 -1.94 -5.29 -8.71
CA VAL A 83 -0.75 -5.52 -9.54
C VAL A 83 -1.10 -5.24 -11.00
N ASP A 84 -0.39 -4.29 -11.63
CA ASP A 84 -0.66 -3.83 -12.99
C ASP A 84 0.66 -3.67 -13.80
N PRO A 85 0.81 -4.37 -14.96
CA PRO A 85 -0.07 -5.44 -15.42
C PRO A 85 -0.01 -6.66 -14.48
N GLY A 86 -1.08 -7.44 -14.46
CA GLY A 86 -1.18 -8.70 -13.71
C GLY A 86 -0.45 -9.86 -14.39
N GLN A 87 -0.31 -10.97 -13.66
CA GLN A 87 0.51 -12.13 -14.01
C GLN A 87 -0.04 -12.94 -15.20
N GLU A 88 -1.37 -13.02 -15.33
CA GLU A 88 -2.03 -13.90 -16.31
C GLU A 88 -1.87 -13.40 -17.75
N GLU A 89 -1.70 -12.09 -17.91
CA GLU A 89 -1.42 -11.46 -19.20
C GLU A 89 -0.02 -11.78 -19.71
N TYR A 90 0.95 -11.97 -18.82
CA TYR A 90 2.36 -12.11 -19.22
C TYR A 90 2.70 -13.51 -19.77
N TYR A 91 2.00 -14.57 -19.33
CA TYR A 91 2.30 -15.96 -19.73
C TYR A 91 1.28 -16.59 -20.68
N GLY A 92 0.16 -15.92 -20.93
CA GLY A 92 -0.97 -16.49 -21.66
C GLY A 92 -1.56 -17.72 -20.95
N ARG A 93 -2.76 -18.12 -21.35
CA ARG A 93 -3.41 -19.35 -20.87
C ARG A 93 -2.66 -20.57 -21.42
N GLY A 94 -1.48 -20.90 -20.87
CA GLY A 94 -0.64 -21.99 -21.36
C GLY A 94 0.85 -22.00 -20.98
N GLY A 95 1.31 -21.15 -20.06
CA GLY A 95 2.57 -21.34 -19.31
C GLY A 95 3.85 -21.47 -20.13
N ASN A 96 3.86 -21.07 -21.41
CA ASN A 96 5.05 -21.12 -22.25
C ASN A 96 5.70 -19.73 -22.33
N PRO A 97 6.75 -19.43 -21.54
CA PRO A 97 7.55 -18.23 -21.74
C PRO A 97 8.16 -18.29 -23.15
N GLY A 98 7.72 -17.39 -24.03
CA GLY A 98 8.23 -17.31 -25.42
C GLY A 98 7.22 -17.60 -26.52
N LYS A 99 5.97 -17.97 -26.19
CA LYS A 99 4.86 -17.93 -27.16
C LYS A 99 3.93 -16.75 -26.88
N CYS A 100 4.47 -15.52 -26.92
CA CYS A 100 3.67 -14.42 -27.44
C CYS A 100 3.13 -14.90 -28.79
N SER A 101 1.81 -15.03 -28.92
CA SER A 101 1.19 -15.48 -30.16
C SER A 101 1.75 -14.64 -31.30
N LYS A 102 2.51 -15.26 -32.21
CA LYS A 102 3.18 -14.63 -33.38
C LYS A 102 2.20 -14.02 -34.40
N PHE A 103 0.93 -13.87 -34.04
CA PHE A 103 -0.07 -13.19 -34.82
C PHE A 103 -0.80 -12.20 -33.92
N PRO A 104 -0.48 -10.89 -33.98
CA PRO A 104 -1.44 -9.91 -33.55
C PRO A 104 -2.63 -10.04 -34.50
N LYS A 105 -3.76 -10.55 -34.02
CA LYS A 105 -5.05 -10.26 -34.67
C LYS A 105 -5.28 -8.76 -34.49
N TRP A 106 -4.68 -7.98 -35.38
CA TRP A 106 -4.70 -6.52 -35.46
C TRP A 106 -6.12 -5.94 -35.59
N SER A 107 -7.14 -6.78 -35.81
CA SER A 107 -8.55 -6.39 -35.80
C SER A 107 -9.17 -6.27 -34.39
N SER A 108 -8.43 -6.50 -33.29
CA SER A 108 -8.97 -6.35 -31.92
C SER A 108 -8.04 -5.62 -30.95
N ALA A 109 -6.99 -4.97 -31.44
CA ALA A 109 -5.98 -4.22 -30.66
C ALA A 109 -6.52 -2.95 -29.96
N LEU A 110 -7.85 -2.78 -29.88
CA LEU A 110 -8.48 -1.65 -29.18
C LEU A 110 -9.16 -2.04 -27.86
N LEU A 111 -9.18 -3.32 -27.44
CA LEU A 111 -10.07 -3.76 -26.34
C LEU A 111 -9.49 -4.76 -25.32
N ILE A 112 -8.22 -5.19 -25.41
CA ILE A 112 -7.64 -6.05 -24.35
C ILE A 112 -6.93 -5.12 -23.37
N GLN A 113 -7.65 -4.68 -22.34
CA GLN A 113 -7.04 -4.00 -21.20
C GLN A 113 -6.16 -5.02 -20.44
N PRO A 114 -4.98 -4.60 -19.98
CA PRO A 114 -4.14 -5.45 -19.15
C PRO A 114 -4.92 -5.95 -17.94
N SER A 115 -4.76 -7.24 -17.61
CA SER A 115 -5.50 -7.85 -16.50
C SER A 115 -4.90 -7.37 -15.19
N ILE A 116 -5.69 -6.81 -14.28
CA ILE A 116 -5.21 -6.40 -12.95
C ILE A 116 -5.43 -7.56 -11.96
N ASP A 117 -4.38 -7.97 -11.25
CA ASP A 117 -4.52 -8.93 -10.15
C ASP A 117 -4.72 -8.19 -8.83
N TYR A 118 -5.74 -8.60 -8.06
CA TYR A 118 -6.07 -8.00 -6.77
C TYR A 118 -5.71 -8.92 -5.61
N TYR A 119 -5.18 -8.33 -4.53
CA TYR A 119 -4.81 -9.04 -3.32
C TYR A 119 -5.26 -8.25 -2.08
N HIS A 120 -5.67 -8.95 -1.02
CA HIS A 120 -5.59 -8.36 0.32
C HIS A 120 -4.12 -8.03 0.60
N ILE A 121 -3.86 -6.92 1.29
CA ILE A 121 -2.48 -6.50 1.61
C ILE A 121 -1.74 -7.61 2.35
N HIS A 122 -2.34 -8.13 3.42
CA HIS A 122 -1.78 -9.25 4.20
C HIS A 122 -1.52 -10.51 3.37
N CYS A 123 -2.35 -10.80 2.36
CA CYS A 123 -2.12 -11.93 1.46
C CYS A 123 -0.94 -11.67 0.54
N PHE A 124 -0.83 -10.45 0.00
CA PHE A 124 0.26 -10.09 -0.90
C PHE A 124 1.63 -10.15 -0.21
N GLU A 125 1.71 -9.68 1.04
CA GLU A 125 2.91 -9.76 1.89
C GLU A 125 3.42 -11.18 2.16
N LYS A 126 2.57 -12.21 2.00
CA LYS A 126 3.04 -13.61 2.07
C LYS A 126 3.88 -14.00 0.87
N THR A 127 3.64 -13.34 -0.26
CA THR A 127 4.27 -13.64 -1.55
C THR A 127 5.33 -12.62 -1.96
N ALA A 128 5.16 -11.37 -1.56
CA ALA A 128 6.09 -10.27 -1.85
C ALA A 128 6.99 -10.03 -0.64
N ASP A 129 8.30 -10.04 -0.87
CA ASP A 129 9.29 -9.79 0.18
C ASP A 129 9.77 -8.34 0.09
N PHE A 130 9.13 -7.45 0.86
CA PHE A 130 9.46 -6.02 0.88
C PHE A 130 10.79 -5.69 1.55
N SER A 131 11.49 -6.66 2.13
CA SER A 131 12.89 -6.50 2.51
C SER A 131 13.82 -6.47 1.27
N GLN A 132 13.33 -6.83 0.09
CA GLN A 132 14.07 -6.73 -1.17
C GLN A 132 13.65 -5.45 -1.92
N ALA A 133 14.60 -4.58 -2.26
CA ALA A 133 14.35 -3.33 -2.99
C ALA A 133 13.55 -3.55 -4.29
N SER A 134 13.81 -4.66 -4.99
CA SER A 134 13.11 -5.04 -6.22
C SER A 134 11.59 -5.21 -6.08
N PHE A 135 11.09 -5.47 -4.87
CA PHE A 135 9.66 -5.48 -4.55
C PHE A 135 9.21 -4.11 -4.01
N LEU A 136 9.99 -3.51 -3.12
CA LEU A 136 9.63 -2.24 -2.47
C LEU A 136 9.50 -1.09 -3.48
N ASP A 137 10.43 -1.00 -4.43
CA ASP A 137 10.47 0.06 -5.47
C ASP A 137 9.24 0.04 -6.41
N ARG A 138 8.48 -1.04 -6.38
CA ARG A 138 7.26 -1.21 -7.20
C ARG A 138 6.00 -0.78 -6.46
N VAL A 139 6.07 -0.58 -5.14
CA VAL A 139 4.92 -0.17 -4.33
C VAL A 139 4.58 1.28 -4.62
N MET A 140 3.31 1.55 -4.91
CA MET A 140 2.82 2.88 -5.22
C MET A 140 1.50 3.13 -4.47
N PRO A 141 1.48 3.97 -3.43
CA PRO A 141 0.23 4.48 -2.88
C PRO A 141 -0.57 5.18 -3.98
N LEU A 142 -1.82 4.78 -4.19
CA LEU A 142 -2.64 5.37 -5.24
C LEU A 142 -3.19 6.71 -4.76
N THR A 143 -2.47 7.76 -5.12
CA THR A 143 -2.83 9.15 -4.83
C THR A 143 -3.33 9.84 -6.09
N ARG A 144 -3.92 11.02 -5.92
CA ARG A 144 -4.33 11.90 -7.03
C ARG A 144 -3.23 12.15 -8.08
N ASN A 145 -1.96 12.15 -7.66
CA ASN A 145 -0.81 12.44 -8.52
C ASN A 145 -0.35 11.22 -9.32
N VAL A 146 -0.62 10.01 -8.83
CA VAL A 146 -0.11 8.75 -9.37
C VAL A 146 -1.15 8.07 -10.28
N THR A 147 -2.39 8.55 -10.29
CA THR A 147 -3.51 8.00 -11.08
C THR A 147 -3.23 7.79 -12.56
N ARG A 148 -2.37 8.61 -13.18
CA ARG A 148 -1.98 8.47 -14.59
C ARG A 148 -1.18 7.21 -14.88
N LEU A 149 -0.36 6.73 -13.93
CA LEU A 149 0.44 5.52 -14.10
C LEU A 149 -0.41 4.26 -14.17
N LYS A 150 -1.61 4.30 -13.57
CA LYS A 150 -2.53 3.17 -13.51
C LYS A 150 -3.51 3.10 -14.69
N ASN A 151 -3.35 3.97 -15.69
CA ASN A 151 -4.26 4.07 -16.84
C ASN A 151 -5.76 4.14 -16.46
N LEU A 152 -6.08 4.70 -15.28
CA LEU A 152 -7.46 4.81 -14.83
C LEU A 152 -8.22 5.75 -15.77
N LYS A 153 -9.48 5.40 -16.05
CA LYS A 153 -10.38 6.30 -16.79
C LYS A 153 -10.56 7.58 -15.96
N GLY A 154 -10.55 8.74 -16.62
CA GLY A 154 -10.70 10.05 -15.95
C GLY A 154 -11.94 10.14 -15.06
N SER A 155 -13.03 9.45 -15.42
CA SER A 155 -14.23 9.33 -14.56
C SER A 155 -13.95 8.61 -13.24
N SER A 156 -13.22 7.49 -13.27
CA SER A 156 -12.83 6.73 -12.07
C SER A 156 -11.89 7.50 -11.15
N ILE A 157 -11.13 8.44 -11.71
CA ILE A 157 -10.26 9.36 -10.97
C ILE A 157 -11.10 10.44 -10.26
N LEU A 158 -12.12 10.98 -10.94
CA LEU A 158 -13.04 11.99 -10.40
C LEU A 158 -13.99 11.46 -9.34
N ASP A 159 -14.28 10.16 -9.33
CA ASP A 159 -15.15 9.57 -8.31
C ASP A 159 -14.38 9.26 -7.01
N GLY A 160 -13.04 9.30 -7.04
CA GLY A 160 -12.18 9.13 -5.86
C GLY A 160 -12.19 7.72 -5.25
N HIS A 161 -13.00 6.80 -5.77
CA HIS A 161 -13.27 5.49 -5.18
C HIS A 161 -12.07 4.54 -5.06
N TYR A 162 -10.96 4.86 -5.72
CA TYR A 162 -9.72 4.08 -5.65
C TYR A 162 -8.65 4.77 -4.80
N LEU A 163 -8.82 6.06 -4.52
CA LEU A 163 -7.81 6.87 -3.85
C LEU A 163 -7.77 6.53 -2.36
N LEU A 164 -6.57 6.50 -1.81
CA LEU A 164 -6.37 6.45 -0.37
C LEU A 164 -6.87 7.76 0.27
N ASP A 165 -7.38 7.66 1.50
CA ASP A 165 -7.52 8.84 2.36
C ASP A 165 -6.13 9.37 2.73
N ALA A 166 -6.09 10.63 3.18
CA ALA A 166 -4.84 11.32 3.47
C ALA A 166 -4.01 10.63 4.57
N GLY A 167 -4.64 9.94 5.53
CA GLY A 167 -3.94 9.18 6.56
C GLY A 167 -3.25 7.95 6.00
N ALA A 168 -3.99 7.12 5.27
CA ALA A 168 -3.44 5.92 4.63
C ALA A 168 -2.36 6.25 3.58
N GLU A 169 -2.53 7.32 2.81
CA GLU A 169 -1.51 7.81 1.88
C GLU A 169 -0.20 8.14 2.62
N ARG A 170 -0.28 8.93 3.70
CA ARG A 170 0.90 9.32 4.49
C ARG A 170 1.57 8.12 5.14
N LEU A 171 0.78 7.22 5.72
CA LEU A 171 1.30 6.01 6.36
C LEU A 171 1.99 5.10 5.34
N GLY A 172 1.40 4.90 4.16
CA GLY A 172 2.02 4.11 3.10
C GLY A 172 3.35 4.71 2.62
N LEU A 173 3.40 6.03 2.41
CA LEU A 173 4.62 6.72 2.02
C LEU A 173 5.72 6.64 3.09
N GLN A 174 5.37 6.89 4.35
CA GLN A 174 6.34 6.82 5.44
C GLN A 174 6.83 5.39 5.65
N TRP A 175 5.95 4.39 5.56
CA TRP A 175 6.32 2.98 5.61
C TRP A 175 7.34 2.63 4.52
N MET A 176 7.12 3.10 3.28
CA MET A 176 8.07 2.87 2.18
C MET A 176 9.44 3.48 2.47
N VAL A 177 9.47 4.73 2.96
CA VAL A 177 10.73 5.43 3.30
C VAL A 177 11.48 4.71 4.42
N THR A 178 10.77 4.34 5.49
CA THR A 178 11.36 3.64 6.63
C THR A 178 11.86 2.25 6.25
N MET A 179 11.09 1.47 5.48
CA MET A 179 11.55 0.19 4.94
C MET A 179 12.77 0.36 4.03
N GLY A 180 12.76 1.36 3.14
CA GLY A 180 13.87 1.65 2.24
C GLY A 180 15.18 1.93 2.99
N LYS A 181 15.11 2.77 4.03
CA LYS A 181 16.27 3.04 4.90
C LYS A 181 16.81 1.79 5.58
N LEU A 182 15.93 0.90 6.06
CA LEU A 182 16.34 -0.36 6.68
C LEU A 182 17.00 -1.29 5.66
N VAL A 183 16.46 -1.36 4.44
CA VAL A 183 17.05 -2.11 3.32
C VAL A 183 18.43 -1.56 2.94
N ASP A 184 18.55 -0.24 2.78
CA ASP A 184 19.82 0.43 2.47
C ASP A 184 20.87 0.19 3.57
N LYS A 185 20.46 0.30 4.85
CA LYS A 185 21.30 0.01 6.01
C LYS A 185 21.81 -1.43 6.00
N ARG A 186 20.94 -2.40 5.71
CA ARG A 186 21.29 -3.83 5.59
C ARG A 186 22.29 -4.05 4.44
N ASP A 187 22.05 -3.41 3.30
CA ASP A 187 22.84 -3.60 2.08
C ASP A 187 24.14 -2.77 2.08
N GLY A 188 24.39 -2.00 3.14
CA GLY A 188 25.57 -1.14 3.28
C GLY A 188 25.59 0.01 2.27
N VAL A 189 24.43 0.36 1.70
CA VAL A 189 24.27 1.53 0.85
C VAL A 189 24.34 2.73 1.79
N GLY A 190 25.37 3.57 1.61
CA GLY A 190 25.53 4.77 2.42
C GLY A 190 24.26 5.61 2.34
N ILE A 191 23.59 5.80 3.48
CA ILE A 191 22.51 6.78 3.58
C ILE A 191 23.16 8.11 3.26
N ALA A 192 22.87 8.66 2.08
CA ALA A 192 23.21 10.03 1.82
C ALA A 192 22.38 10.85 2.81
N ASP A 193 23.00 11.25 3.93
CA ASP A 193 22.34 12.05 4.94
C ASP A 193 21.68 13.24 4.25
N PRO A 194 20.34 13.32 4.21
CA PRO A 194 19.67 14.51 3.73
C PRO A 194 19.90 15.69 4.68
N GLU A 195 20.60 15.48 5.81
CA GLU A 195 21.02 16.51 6.78
C GLU A 195 21.82 17.66 6.15
N GLY A 196 22.28 17.54 4.90
CA GLY A 196 22.92 18.62 4.15
C GLY A 196 21.96 19.65 3.52
N ASP A 197 20.66 19.37 3.39
CA ASP A 197 19.67 20.30 2.82
C ASP A 197 18.59 20.66 3.85
N ASP A 198 18.82 21.76 4.56
CA ASP A 198 17.93 22.35 5.57
C ASP A 198 16.46 22.42 5.13
N LYS A 199 16.18 22.54 3.82
CA LYS A 199 14.80 22.61 3.29
C LYS A 199 14.13 21.25 3.25
N VAL A 200 14.86 20.19 2.91
CA VAL A 200 14.35 18.82 2.87
C VAL A 200 14.08 18.35 4.29
N THR A 201 15.01 18.61 5.22
CA THR A 201 14.82 18.29 6.64
C THR A 201 13.63 19.03 7.24
N TYR A 202 13.45 20.32 6.94
CA TYR A 202 12.28 21.08 7.39
C TYR A 202 10.96 20.54 6.82
N LEU A 203 10.94 20.17 5.53
CA LEU A 203 9.74 19.61 4.89
C LEU A 203 9.40 18.23 5.46
N MET A 204 10.41 17.38 5.71
CA MET A 204 10.20 16.08 6.35
C MET A 204 9.74 16.23 7.79
N ASP A 205 10.33 17.14 8.56
CA ASP A 205 9.86 17.46 9.91
C ASP A 205 8.42 17.98 9.88
N LEU A 206 8.06 18.81 8.90
CA LEU A 206 6.68 19.26 8.70
C LEU A 206 5.76 18.08 8.39
N ILE A 207 6.13 17.18 7.48
CA ILE A 207 5.29 16.03 7.12
C ILE A 207 5.15 15.07 8.29
N ASN A 208 6.25 14.78 8.99
CA ASN A 208 6.35 13.75 10.02
C ASN A 208 5.83 14.21 11.38
N LYS A 209 5.91 15.51 11.66
CA LYS A 209 5.51 16.10 12.95
C LYS A 209 4.30 17.03 12.85
N ALA A 210 3.71 17.22 11.65
CA ALA A 210 2.45 17.95 11.51
C ALA A 210 1.33 17.25 12.30
N GLY A 211 0.93 17.87 13.41
CA GLY A 211 -0.08 17.35 14.33
C GLY A 211 0.46 17.02 15.73
N SER A 212 1.79 16.86 15.87
CA SER A 212 2.42 16.77 17.18
C SER A 212 2.39 18.14 17.88
N SER A 213 2.06 18.13 19.17
CA SER A 213 2.13 19.32 20.04
C SER A 213 3.56 19.85 20.21
N SER A 214 4.57 19.00 19.99
CA SER A 214 5.99 19.38 20.10
C SER A 214 6.53 20.06 18.83
N TYR A 215 5.81 20.00 17.70
CA TYR A 215 6.26 20.60 16.45
C TYR A 215 5.99 22.11 16.41
N LYS A 216 7.06 22.90 16.29
CA LYS A 216 7.00 24.34 16.10
C LYS A 216 7.44 24.69 14.67
N PRO A 217 6.51 24.89 13.72
CA PRO A 217 6.88 25.29 12.36
C PRO A 217 7.60 26.64 12.39
N LYS A 218 8.75 26.75 11.72
CA LYS A 218 9.34 28.05 11.38
C LYS A 218 8.36 28.78 10.45
N MET A 219 7.65 29.78 10.98
CA MET A 219 6.62 30.50 10.23
C MET A 219 7.24 31.45 9.19
N PRO A 220 6.76 31.41 7.93
CA PRO A 220 6.93 32.53 7.01
C PRO A 220 6.14 33.75 7.52
N SER A 221 6.70 34.96 7.37
CA SER A 221 6.03 36.21 7.79
C SER A 221 4.66 36.36 7.10
N GLY A 222 3.60 36.58 7.90
CA GLY A 222 2.27 36.97 7.40
C GLY A 222 1.21 35.87 7.29
N MET A 223 1.45 34.64 7.75
CA MET A 223 0.47 33.55 7.72
C MET A 223 -0.18 33.34 9.11
N SER A 224 -1.52 33.29 9.19
CA SER A 224 -2.25 33.04 10.44
C SER A 224 -2.18 31.58 10.88
N THR A 225 -2.11 31.34 12.18
CA THR A 225 -2.03 30.03 12.84
C THR A 225 -3.24 29.14 12.52
N PHE A 226 -3.04 28.05 11.77
CA PHE A 226 -3.98 26.93 11.65
C PHE A 226 -3.63 25.75 12.59
N TYR A 227 -2.69 25.96 13.51
CA TYR A 227 -2.16 24.92 14.40
C TYR A 227 -2.87 24.91 15.75
N ASP A 228 -2.95 23.74 16.37
CA ASP A 228 -3.46 23.58 17.75
C ASP A 228 -2.66 24.51 18.69
N GLY A 229 -3.37 25.16 19.61
CA GLY A 229 -2.86 26.31 20.37
C GLY A 229 -1.64 25.98 21.24
N PRO A 230 -0.87 27.01 21.64
CA PRO A 230 0.37 26.87 22.41
C PRO A 230 0.24 26.17 23.78
N ASP A 231 -0.99 25.92 24.23
CA ASP A 231 -1.32 25.27 25.52
C ASP A 231 -1.74 23.79 25.37
N ASP A 232 -1.69 23.22 24.16
CA ASP A 232 -2.05 21.81 23.94
C ASP A 232 -0.90 20.88 24.32
N SER A 233 -1.00 20.25 25.50
CA SER A 233 -0.03 19.28 26.00
C SER A 233 -0.28 17.84 25.54
N GLU A 234 -1.37 17.58 24.82
CA GLU A 234 -1.72 16.24 24.36
C GLU A 234 -0.91 15.92 23.09
N GLU A 235 0.07 15.03 23.18
CA GLU A 235 0.83 14.60 22.01
C GLU A 235 0.06 13.50 21.28
N TRP A 236 -0.14 13.68 19.98
CA TRP A 236 -0.66 12.65 19.09
C TRP A 236 0.09 12.73 17.77
N ASN A 237 0.59 11.61 17.28
CA ASN A 237 1.36 11.56 16.04
C ASN A 237 0.95 10.34 15.20
N LEU A 238 0.52 10.59 13.96
CA LEU A 238 0.07 9.54 13.04
C LEU A 238 1.07 8.39 12.90
N PHE A 239 2.36 8.67 12.79
CA PHE A 239 3.37 7.66 12.53
C PHE A 239 3.73 6.89 13.80
N GLN A 240 3.81 7.55 14.95
CA GLN A 240 4.07 6.86 16.22
C GLN A 240 2.94 5.90 16.60
N GLU A 241 1.69 6.25 16.29
CA GLU A 241 0.53 5.43 16.64
C GLU A 241 0.36 4.21 15.72
N TYR A 242 0.61 4.36 14.41
CA TYR A 242 0.22 3.32 13.44
C TYR A 242 1.38 2.67 12.69
N LEU A 243 2.58 3.25 12.66
CA LEU A 243 3.68 2.68 11.88
C LEU A 243 4.24 1.42 12.58
N ALA A 244 4.09 0.28 11.94
CA ALA A 244 4.52 -1.02 12.48
C ALA A 244 6.01 -1.33 12.22
N VAL A 245 6.73 -0.40 11.57
CA VAL A 245 8.15 -0.48 11.26
C VAL A 245 8.86 0.67 11.98
N SER A 246 9.96 0.37 12.67
CA SER A 246 10.81 1.36 13.33
C SER A 246 12.22 1.34 12.75
N GLU A 247 12.79 2.53 12.55
CA GLU A 247 14.21 2.69 12.16
C GLU A 247 15.16 2.26 13.28
N GLU A 248 14.69 2.22 14.52
CA GLU A 248 15.49 1.89 15.71
C GLU A 248 15.70 0.37 15.89
N HIS A 249 14.88 -0.44 15.23
CA HIS A 249 14.83 -1.89 15.42
C HIS A 249 15.06 -2.60 14.09
N ASP A 250 16.28 -3.12 13.88
CA ASP A 250 16.64 -3.82 12.64
C ASP A 250 15.77 -5.06 12.38
N GLU A 251 15.26 -5.68 13.45
CA GLU A 251 14.26 -6.76 13.44
C GLU A 251 12.92 -6.35 12.79
N SER A 252 12.68 -5.06 12.57
CA SER A 252 11.51 -4.59 11.81
C SER A 252 11.50 -5.10 10.37
N LEU A 253 12.67 -5.42 9.78
CA LEU A 253 12.77 -6.05 8.47
C LEU A 253 12.20 -7.48 8.44
N ASP A 254 12.20 -8.17 9.58
CA ASP A 254 11.65 -9.52 9.70
C ASP A 254 10.10 -9.50 9.77
N ASN A 255 9.51 -8.34 10.08
CA ASN A 255 8.06 -8.16 10.09
C ASN A 255 7.50 -8.02 8.67
N ARG A 256 7.28 -9.16 8.02
CA ARG A 256 6.67 -9.24 6.68
C ARG A 256 5.28 -8.62 6.58
N HIS A 257 4.57 -8.45 7.68
CA HIS A 257 3.18 -7.97 7.71
C HIS A 257 3.03 -6.52 8.17
N SER A 258 4.11 -5.76 8.14
CA SER A 258 4.11 -4.41 8.67
C SER A 258 3.21 -3.44 7.91
N LEU A 259 3.05 -3.57 6.58
CA LEU A 259 2.17 -2.68 5.81
C LEU A 259 0.70 -2.97 6.13
N SER A 260 0.30 -4.24 6.17
CA SER A 260 -1.07 -4.60 6.55
C SER A 260 -1.39 -4.20 7.98
N GLN A 261 -0.48 -4.43 8.93
CA GLN A 261 -0.65 -4.00 10.32
C GLN A 261 -0.88 -2.49 10.43
N THR A 262 -0.04 -1.68 9.75
CA THR A 262 -0.17 -0.22 9.76
C THR A 262 -1.51 0.24 9.19
N LEU A 263 -1.91 -0.28 8.02
CA LEU A 263 -3.11 0.19 7.35
C LEU A 263 -4.40 -0.36 7.99
N ASP A 264 -4.38 -1.58 8.54
CA ASP A 264 -5.52 -2.16 9.25
C ASP A 264 -5.76 -1.44 10.59
N ALA A 265 -4.70 -1.10 11.34
CA ALA A 265 -4.81 -0.31 12.57
C ALA A 265 -5.40 1.07 12.31
N TRP A 266 -4.89 1.77 11.28
CA TRP A 266 -5.45 3.06 10.84
C TRP A 266 -6.94 2.95 10.47
N ARG A 267 -7.30 1.97 9.64
CA ARG A 267 -8.68 1.77 9.19
C ARG A 267 -9.63 1.44 10.35
N PHE A 268 -9.15 0.66 11.31
CA PHE A 268 -9.91 0.30 12.48
C PHE A 268 -10.29 1.56 13.28
N ASP A 269 -9.32 2.44 13.54
CA ASP A 269 -9.54 3.67 14.29
C ASP A 269 -10.33 4.72 13.52
N VAL A 270 -10.18 4.79 12.19
CA VAL A 270 -11.07 5.57 11.32
C VAL A 270 -12.52 5.14 11.51
N THR A 271 -12.78 3.83 11.53
CA THR A 271 -14.12 3.27 11.73
C THR A 271 -14.67 3.65 13.11
N LEU A 272 -13.84 3.57 14.16
CA LEU A 272 -14.23 3.99 15.51
C LEU A 272 -14.52 5.49 15.59
N ALA A 273 -13.65 6.32 15.03
CA ALA A 273 -13.75 7.78 15.09
C ALA A 273 -14.98 8.30 14.34
N THR A 274 -15.32 7.72 13.19
CA THR A 274 -16.34 8.24 12.26
C THR A 274 -17.71 7.60 12.43
N SER A 275 -17.79 6.33 12.87
CA SER A 275 -19.07 5.63 12.99
C SER A 275 -19.90 6.15 14.17
N GLU A 276 -21.19 6.37 13.90
CA GLU A 276 -22.22 6.65 14.90
C GLU A 276 -22.91 5.37 15.40
N ASN A 277 -22.80 4.27 14.64
CA ASN A 277 -23.49 3.01 14.88
C ASN A 277 -22.52 1.92 15.38
N LEU A 278 -21.79 2.22 16.45
CA LEU A 278 -20.87 1.26 17.06
C LEU A 278 -21.61 0.31 18.00
N SER A 279 -21.16 -0.94 18.03
CA SER A 279 -21.51 -1.90 19.10
C SER A 279 -21.02 -1.38 20.45
N ASP A 280 -21.50 -1.94 21.56
CA ASP A 280 -21.05 -1.50 22.89
C ASP A 280 -19.54 -1.66 23.07
N ARG A 281 -18.97 -2.78 22.60
CA ARG A 281 -17.51 -2.96 22.52
C ARG A 281 -16.83 -1.89 21.65
N GLY A 282 -17.44 -1.49 20.54
CA GLY A 282 -16.90 -0.42 19.70
C GLY A 282 -16.92 0.95 20.40
N LYS A 283 -17.93 1.23 21.22
CA LYS A 283 -18.00 2.46 22.03
C LYS A 283 -16.93 2.48 23.12
N GLU A 284 -16.68 1.33 23.75
CA GLU A 284 -15.59 1.17 24.72
C GLU A 284 -14.23 1.46 24.08
N LEU A 285 -13.93 0.83 22.94
CA LEU A 285 -12.67 1.07 22.21
C LEU A 285 -12.56 2.52 21.70
N LYS A 286 -13.67 3.12 21.26
CA LYS A 286 -13.69 4.55 20.89
C LYS A 286 -13.39 5.46 22.09
N ALA A 287 -13.73 5.06 23.32
CA ALA A 287 -13.42 5.84 24.51
C ALA A 287 -11.94 5.79 24.90
N GLU A 288 -11.17 4.81 24.37
CA GLU A 288 -9.72 4.75 24.49
C GLU A 288 -9.03 5.76 23.56
N LEU A 289 -9.69 6.15 22.46
CA LEU A 289 -9.18 7.20 21.57
C LEU A 289 -9.35 8.57 22.20
N SER A 290 -8.24 9.31 22.28
CA SER A 290 -8.30 10.68 22.81
C SER A 290 -9.13 11.61 21.93
N PRO A 291 -9.74 12.68 22.50
CA PRO A 291 -10.46 13.67 21.70
C PRO A 291 -9.59 14.28 20.59
N LYS A 292 -8.28 14.44 20.83
CA LYS A 292 -7.33 14.90 19.82
C LYS A 292 -7.13 13.87 18.72
N ALA A 293 -6.92 12.60 19.06
CA ALA A 293 -6.83 11.50 18.09
C ALA A 293 -8.07 11.47 17.18
N ILE A 294 -9.27 11.51 17.76
CA ILE A 294 -10.54 11.51 16.99
C ILE A 294 -10.60 12.70 16.02
N ARG A 295 -10.22 13.92 16.47
CA ARG A 295 -10.20 15.09 15.59
C ARG A 295 -9.17 14.95 14.47
N ALA A 296 -7.97 14.45 14.77
CA ALA A 296 -6.91 14.26 13.79
C ALA A 296 -7.28 13.19 12.76
N ILE A 297 -7.81 12.05 13.22
CA ILE A 297 -8.30 10.96 12.37
C ILE A 297 -9.37 11.49 11.40
N LYS A 298 -10.39 12.21 11.90
CA LYS A 298 -11.43 12.80 11.03
C LYS A 298 -10.90 13.79 10.00
N ARG A 299 -9.82 14.52 10.30
CA ARG A 299 -9.17 15.42 9.34
C ARG A 299 -8.40 14.66 8.26
N LEU A 300 -7.84 13.49 8.61
CA LEU A 300 -7.00 12.66 7.75
C LEU A 300 -7.80 11.61 6.96
N ASP A 301 -9.00 11.24 7.40
CA ASP A 301 -9.97 10.39 6.68
C ASP A 301 -10.61 11.08 5.46
N VAL A 302 -10.00 12.17 4.98
CA VAL A 302 -10.47 12.86 3.78
C VAL A 302 -9.71 12.31 2.59
N THR A 303 -10.44 11.83 1.57
CA THR A 303 -9.88 11.47 0.26
C THR A 303 -9.50 12.74 -0.51
N PRO A 304 -8.21 12.99 -0.79
CA PRO A 304 -7.80 14.19 -1.51
C PRO A 304 -8.17 14.09 -2.99
N MET A 305 -9.28 14.71 -3.37
CA MET A 305 -9.75 14.70 -4.76
C MET A 305 -8.76 15.42 -5.69
N PRO A 306 -8.51 14.89 -6.90
CA PRO A 306 -7.75 15.59 -7.92
C PRO A 306 -8.48 16.87 -8.34
N ASP A 307 -7.73 17.95 -8.53
CA ASP A 307 -8.25 19.16 -9.18
C ASP A 307 -8.68 18.79 -10.61
N VAL A 308 -9.92 19.14 -10.96
CA VAL A 308 -10.53 18.89 -12.29
C VAL A 308 -9.64 19.46 -13.39
N GLN A 309 -8.93 20.57 -13.15
CA GLN A 309 -7.98 21.11 -14.13
C GLN A 309 -6.76 20.19 -14.33
N SER A 310 -6.20 19.64 -13.24
CA SER A 310 -5.05 18.72 -13.29
C SER A 310 -5.41 17.35 -13.91
N ALA A 311 -6.65 16.90 -13.74
CA ALA A 311 -7.15 15.62 -14.27
C ALA A 311 -7.45 15.67 -15.78
N PHE A 312 -7.83 16.82 -16.35
CA PHE A 312 -8.29 16.91 -17.75
C PHE A 312 -7.40 17.76 -18.67
N LEU A 313 -6.64 18.74 -18.17
CA LEU A 313 -5.93 19.72 -19.03
C LEU A 313 -4.43 19.44 -19.23
N GLY A 314 -3.85 18.43 -18.58
CA GLY A 314 -2.45 18.04 -18.80
C GLY A 314 -2.16 17.32 -20.14
N ARG A 315 -3.05 17.44 -21.14
CA ARG A 315 -2.88 16.91 -22.50
C ARG A 315 -2.23 17.88 -23.48
N PHE A 316 -1.87 19.08 -23.03
CA PHE A 316 -1.15 20.08 -23.82
C PHE A 316 0.07 20.60 -23.07
N GLN A 317 1.13 19.80 -23.05
CA GLN A 317 2.52 20.27 -23.01
C GLN A 317 3.43 19.15 -23.49
#